data_AF-A0A967WU08-F1
#
_entry.id   AF-A0A967WU08-F1
#
_cell.length_a   1.000
_cell.length_b   1.000
_cell.length_c   1.000
_cell.angle_alpha   90.00
_cell.angle_beta   90.00
_cell.angle_gamma   90.00
#
_symmetry.space_group_name_H-M   'P 1'
#
loop_
_entity.id
_entity.type
_entity.pdbx_description
1 polymer ?
#
loop_
_entity_poly.entity_id
_entity_poly.type
_entity_poly.pdbx_seq_one_letter_code
_entity_poly.pdbx_strand_id
1 'polypeptide(L)'
;TLTAGLEALQIGVLFLPSVIIANCLLKFGFAMGSTAALRRSDLHRLGGFEAITDYLADDYQLGARIAQLGLKVHLSDYVVATVLGRTDFAEQWHREVRWTRCARVSRPWCYPGLLISFTMPLALLLLLFSGFTTAGWQALAVSLAVRWLVAYLISGYTGDVESRRWLPWLPLRDLLSALVWLVGGLGRHITWRGDRFILRKDGRMEPISRTTPGWLAGLWAWRP
;
A
#
# COMPACT_ATOMS: atom_id res chain seq x y z
N THR A 1 12.40 -3.24 15.08
CA THR A 1 13.52 -2.48 14.46
C THR A 1 13.00 -1.11 14.03
N LEU A 2 13.86 -0.16 13.67
CA LEU A 2 13.42 1.13 13.12
C LEU A 2 12.48 0.94 11.92
N THR A 3 12.86 0.04 11.01
CA THR A 3 12.07 -0.35 9.82
C THR A 3 10.67 -0.84 10.17
N ALA A 4 10.57 -1.84 11.06
CA ALA A 4 9.28 -2.35 11.51
C ALA A 4 8.45 -1.29 12.26
N GLY A 5 9.08 -0.40 13.02
CA GLY A 5 8.38 0.71 13.69
C GLY A 5 7.80 1.74 12.70
N LEU A 6 8.55 2.08 11.66
CA LEU A 6 8.06 2.91 10.57
C LEU A 6 6.93 2.21 9.79
N GLU A 7 7.05 0.92 9.54
CA GLU A 7 5.99 0.14 8.87
C GLU A 7 4.72 0.02 9.74
N ALA A 8 4.86 -0.09 11.07
CA ALA A 8 3.73 -0.05 11.98
C ALA A 8 2.96 1.28 11.84
N LEU A 9 3.68 2.41 11.82
CA LEU A 9 3.07 3.72 11.57
C LEU A 9 2.38 3.77 10.20
N GLN A 10 2.96 3.18 9.15
CA GLN A 10 2.31 3.11 7.84
C GLN A 10 0.94 2.45 7.92
N ILE A 11 0.88 1.30 8.60
CA ILE A 11 -0.33 0.47 8.65
C ILE A 11 -1.36 1.12 9.57
N GLY A 12 -0.96 1.47 10.79
CA GLY A 12 -1.86 1.91 11.86
C GLY A 12 -2.34 3.36 11.72
N VAL A 13 -1.47 4.29 11.29
CA VAL A 13 -1.80 5.73 11.33
C VAL A 13 -1.88 6.39 9.96
N LEU A 14 -1.56 5.69 8.87
CA LEU A 14 -1.71 6.19 7.50
C LEU A 14 -2.69 5.36 6.67
N PHE A 15 -2.49 4.05 6.60
CA PHE A 15 -3.31 3.14 5.80
C PHE A 15 -4.70 2.97 6.40
N LEU A 16 -4.81 2.56 7.67
CA LEU A 16 -6.11 2.32 8.31
C LEU A 16 -7.07 3.52 8.20
N PRO A 17 -6.66 4.78 8.50
CA PRO A 17 -7.56 5.93 8.36
C PRO A 17 -7.96 6.18 6.90
N SER A 18 -7.06 5.93 5.95
CA SER A 18 -7.36 6.07 4.52
C SER A 18 -8.43 5.08 4.05
N VAL A 19 -8.46 3.86 4.61
CA VAL A 19 -9.50 2.86 4.35
C VAL A 19 -10.86 3.34 4.85
N ILE A 20 -10.91 3.92 6.06
CA ILE A 20 -12.14 4.47 6.63
C ILE A 20 -12.66 5.63 5.77
N ILE A 21 -11.81 6.57 5.39
CA ILE A 21 -12.18 7.68 4.50
C ILE A 21 -12.70 7.16 3.15
N ALA A 22 -12.03 6.16 2.57
CA ALA A 22 -12.48 5.55 1.32
C ALA A 22 -13.84 4.85 1.47
N ASN A 23 -14.09 4.19 2.60
CA ASN A 23 -15.38 3.54 2.89
C ASN A 23 -16.52 4.56 3.04
N CYS A 24 -16.27 5.67 3.74
CA CYS A 24 -17.27 6.71 3.96
C CYS A 24 -17.56 7.55 2.71
N LEU A 25 -16.54 7.87 1.90
CA LEU A 25 -16.66 8.86 0.83
C LEU A 25 -16.71 8.26 -0.59
N LEU A 26 -16.12 7.08 -0.82
CA LEU A 26 -15.82 6.59 -2.17
C LEU A 26 -16.55 5.30 -2.58
N LYS A 27 -17.61 4.90 -1.85
CA LYS A 27 -18.36 3.64 -2.03
C LYS A 27 -17.42 2.43 -2.08
N PHE A 28 -17.22 1.80 -0.93
CA PHE A 28 -16.33 0.66 -0.77
C PHE A 28 -16.69 -0.50 -1.70
N GLY A 29 -15.74 -0.92 -2.54
CA GLY A 29 -15.94 -1.94 -3.58
C GLY A 29 -14.71 -2.80 -3.81
N PHE A 30 -13.82 -2.90 -2.81
CA PHE A 30 -12.61 -3.70 -2.88
C PHE A 30 -12.40 -4.43 -1.55
N ALA A 31 -11.77 -5.61 -1.58
CA ALA A 31 -11.39 -6.32 -0.37
C ALA A 31 -9.96 -5.92 0.04
N MET A 32 -9.61 -6.23 1.29
CA MET A 32 -8.25 -6.06 1.80
C MET A 32 -7.59 -7.43 1.96
N GLY A 33 -6.31 -7.53 1.61
CA GLY A 33 -5.57 -8.79 1.65
C GLY A 33 -5.21 -9.30 3.04
N SER A 34 -5.45 -8.53 4.11
CA SER A 34 -5.21 -8.99 5.49
C SER A 34 -6.19 -10.11 5.88
N THR A 35 -7.48 -9.84 5.73
CA THR A 35 -8.56 -10.79 6.01
C THR A 35 -9.75 -10.51 5.12
N ALA A 36 -10.18 -11.51 4.34
CA ALA A 36 -11.38 -11.44 3.52
C ALA A 36 -12.20 -12.73 3.68
N ALA A 37 -13.52 -12.59 3.73
CA ALA A 37 -14.46 -13.71 3.76
C ALA A 37 -15.50 -13.55 2.65
N LEU A 38 -15.78 -14.63 1.94
CA LEU A 38 -16.78 -14.68 0.87
C LEU A 38 -17.44 -16.05 0.81
N ARG A 39 -18.63 -16.11 0.20
CA ARG A 39 -19.30 -17.38 -0.03
C ARG A 39 -18.57 -18.16 -1.11
N ARG A 40 -18.39 -19.46 -0.89
CA ARG A 40 -17.79 -20.36 -1.89
C ARG A 40 -18.55 -20.32 -3.23
N SER A 41 -19.88 -20.20 -3.19
CA SER A 41 -20.71 -20.08 -4.39
C SER A 41 -20.37 -18.83 -5.21
N ASP A 42 -20.09 -17.70 -4.56
CA ASP A 42 -19.74 -16.46 -5.25
C ASP A 42 -18.33 -16.53 -5.84
N LEU A 43 -17.38 -17.18 -5.14
CA LEU A 43 -16.05 -17.46 -5.70
C LEU A 43 -16.14 -18.32 -6.97
N HIS A 44 -17.02 -19.32 -7.00
CA HIS A 44 -17.24 -20.14 -8.20
C HIS A 44 -17.84 -19.31 -9.36
N ARG A 45 -18.75 -18.38 -9.07
CA ARG A 45 -19.29 -17.45 -10.07
C ARG A 45 -18.23 -16.53 -10.67
N LEU A 46 -17.14 -16.28 -9.95
CA LEU A 46 -15.99 -15.51 -10.43
C LEU A 46 -15.03 -16.32 -11.33
N GLY A 47 -15.19 -17.64 -11.40
CA GLY A 47 -14.24 -18.54 -12.06
C GLY A 47 -13.12 -19.05 -11.15
N GLY A 48 -13.33 -19.04 -9.83
CA GLY A 48 -12.34 -19.53 -8.86
C GLY A 48 -11.19 -18.55 -8.59
N PHE A 49 -10.15 -19.03 -7.90
CA PHE A 49 -8.94 -18.24 -7.65
C PHE A 49 -8.07 -18.10 -8.91
N GLU A 50 -8.25 -19.01 -9.85
CA GLU A 50 -7.60 -19.03 -11.16
C GLU A 50 -7.90 -17.74 -11.93
N ALA A 51 -9.12 -17.20 -11.81
CA ALA A 51 -9.55 -15.97 -12.48
C ALA A 51 -8.79 -14.71 -12.02
N ILE A 52 -8.12 -14.74 -10.86
CA ILE A 52 -7.40 -13.60 -10.27
C ILE A 52 -5.91 -13.87 -10.04
N THR A 53 -5.42 -15.09 -10.30
CA THR A 53 -4.03 -15.51 -10.01
C THR A 53 -2.97 -14.63 -10.68
N ASP A 54 -3.23 -14.15 -11.90
CA ASP A 54 -2.26 -13.33 -12.62
C ASP A 54 -2.19 -11.89 -12.12
N TYR A 55 -3.12 -11.46 -11.26
CA TYR A 55 -3.20 -10.07 -10.83
C TYR A 55 -2.33 -9.82 -9.61
N LEU A 56 -1.64 -8.69 -9.61
CA LEU A 56 -0.81 -8.28 -8.47
C LEU A 56 -1.64 -8.00 -7.21
N ALA A 57 -2.82 -7.41 -7.38
CA ALA A 57 -3.75 -7.03 -6.33
C ALA A 57 -4.95 -7.98 -6.34
N ASP A 58 -4.71 -9.22 -5.96
CA ASP A 58 -5.70 -10.30 -5.89
C ASP A 58 -6.88 -9.94 -4.97
N ASP A 59 -6.60 -9.35 -3.81
CA ASP A 59 -7.57 -8.82 -2.87
C ASP A 59 -8.51 -7.76 -3.48
N TYR A 60 -7.94 -6.79 -4.19
CA TYR A 60 -8.70 -5.78 -4.89
C TYR A 60 -9.58 -6.41 -5.97
N GLN A 61 -9.02 -7.33 -6.79
CA GLN A 61 -9.75 -8.01 -7.86
C GLN A 61 -10.92 -8.83 -7.30
N LEU A 62 -10.71 -9.51 -6.17
CA LEU A 62 -11.76 -10.27 -5.50
C LEU A 62 -12.93 -9.36 -5.14
N GLY A 63 -12.67 -8.27 -4.42
CA GLY A 63 -13.73 -7.33 -4.03
C GLY A 63 -14.39 -6.63 -5.22
N ALA A 64 -13.61 -6.17 -6.19
CA ALA A 64 -14.12 -5.46 -7.36
C ALA A 64 -15.04 -6.35 -8.20
N ARG A 65 -14.68 -7.62 -8.40
CA ARG A 65 -15.50 -8.56 -9.17
C ARG A 65 -16.73 -9.03 -8.41
N ILE A 66 -16.65 -9.20 -7.08
CA ILE A 66 -17.84 -9.42 -6.25
C ILE A 66 -18.81 -8.25 -6.40
N ALA A 67 -18.32 -7.01 -6.37
CA ALA A 67 -19.16 -5.83 -6.58
C ALA A 67 -19.80 -5.81 -7.99
N GLN A 68 -19.07 -6.26 -9.02
CA GLN A 68 -19.60 -6.39 -10.38
C GLN A 68 -20.72 -7.44 -10.51
N LEU A 69 -20.77 -8.44 -9.61
CA LEU A 69 -21.90 -9.39 -9.53
C LEU A 69 -23.16 -8.79 -8.88
N GLY A 70 -23.17 -7.49 -8.56
CA GLY A 70 -24.26 -6.80 -7.87
C GLY A 70 -24.31 -7.09 -6.37
N LEU A 71 -23.29 -7.76 -5.82
CA LEU A 71 -23.17 -8.04 -4.39
C LEU A 71 -22.48 -6.88 -3.67
N LYS A 72 -22.73 -6.77 -2.36
CA LYS A 72 -22.12 -5.73 -1.54
C LYS A 72 -20.83 -6.25 -0.87
N VAL A 73 -19.76 -5.47 -0.99
CA VAL A 73 -18.52 -5.68 -0.23
C VAL A 73 -18.62 -4.89 1.07
N HIS A 74 -18.54 -5.57 2.21
CA HIS A 74 -18.63 -4.96 3.53
C HIS A 74 -17.24 -4.87 4.18
N LEU A 75 -16.91 -3.71 4.74
CA LEU A 75 -15.78 -3.57 5.64
C LEU A 75 -16.18 -4.14 7.01
N SER A 76 -15.31 -4.98 7.59
CA SER A 76 -15.51 -5.51 8.94
C SER A 76 -15.30 -4.42 9.99
N ASP A 77 -16.12 -4.43 11.05
CA ASP A 77 -15.95 -3.55 12.21
C ASP A 77 -14.82 -4.01 13.16
N TYR A 78 -14.26 -5.21 12.92
CA TYR A 78 -13.13 -5.73 13.67
C TYR A 78 -11.80 -5.27 13.08
N VAL A 79 -10.98 -4.64 13.91
CA VAL A 79 -9.58 -4.33 13.60
C VAL A 79 -8.72 -5.55 13.89
N VAL A 80 -8.06 -6.08 12.85
CA VAL A 80 -7.17 -7.24 12.99
C VAL A 80 -5.75 -6.80 13.35
N ALA A 81 -5.10 -7.55 14.23
CA ALA A 81 -3.70 -7.35 14.56
C ALA A 81 -2.81 -7.78 13.38
N THR A 82 -1.82 -6.96 13.03
CA THR A 82 -0.80 -7.29 12.04
C THR A 82 0.52 -7.52 12.75
N VAL A 83 1.10 -8.72 12.59
CA VAL A 83 2.40 -9.06 13.18
C VAL A 83 3.50 -8.70 12.19
N LEU A 84 4.33 -7.74 12.56
CA LEU A 84 5.52 -7.37 11.80
C LEU A 84 6.74 -8.12 12.34
N GLY A 85 7.40 -8.88 11.48
CA GLY A 85 8.67 -9.53 11.78
C GLY A 85 9.85 -8.55 11.81
N ARG A 86 11.06 -9.08 12.03
CA ARG A 86 12.27 -8.30 11.72
C ARG A 86 12.34 -8.13 10.21
N THR A 87 12.53 -6.91 9.76
CA THR A 87 12.65 -6.55 8.35
C THR A 87 13.86 -5.66 8.18
N ASP A 88 14.60 -5.82 7.09
CA ASP A 88 15.54 -4.78 6.68
C ASP A 88 14.84 -3.68 5.86
N PHE A 89 15.56 -2.61 5.57
CA PHE A 89 14.99 -1.47 4.84
C PHE A 89 14.68 -1.82 3.39
N ALA A 90 15.47 -2.67 2.74
CA ALA A 90 15.27 -3.06 1.34
C ALA A 90 14.00 -3.91 1.18
N GLU A 91 13.76 -4.85 2.10
CA GLU A 91 12.55 -5.67 2.16
C GLU A 91 11.31 -4.81 2.38
N GLN A 92 11.35 -3.88 3.35
CA GLN A 92 10.27 -2.93 3.60
C GLN A 92 10.01 -2.06 2.35
N TRP A 93 11.06 -1.47 1.78
CA TRP A 93 10.98 -0.63 0.60
C TRP A 93 10.33 -1.35 -0.58
N HIS A 94 10.81 -2.56 -0.91
CA HIS A 94 10.24 -3.35 -2.00
C HIS A 94 8.79 -3.74 -1.76
N ARG A 95 8.43 -4.07 -0.51
CA ARG A 95 7.04 -4.39 -0.13
C ARG A 95 6.13 -3.18 -0.27
N GLU A 96 6.52 -2.03 0.26
CA GLU A 96 5.69 -0.82 0.21
C GLU A 96 5.56 -0.26 -1.21
N VAL A 97 6.64 -0.24 -2.00
CA VAL A 97 6.58 0.16 -3.42
C VAL A 97 5.65 -0.77 -4.21
N ARG A 98 5.68 -2.09 -3.92
CA ARG A 98 4.76 -3.05 -4.53
C ARG A 98 3.31 -2.77 -4.14
N TRP A 99 3.01 -2.57 -2.85
CA TRP A 99 1.66 -2.21 -2.39
C TRP A 99 1.15 -0.91 -3.03
N THR A 100 2.01 0.10 -3.12
CA THR A 100 1.66 1.37 -3.76
C THR A 100 1.38 1.18 -5.26
N ARG A 101 2.10 0.27 -5.95
CA ARG A 101 1.78 -0.10 -7.34
C ARG A 101 0.47 -0.86 -7.46
N CYS A 102 0.12 -1.71 -6.49
CA CYS A 102 -1.22 -2.31 -6.39
C CYS A 102 -2.27 -1.21 -6.36
N ALA A 103 -2.16 -0.26 -5.42
CA ALA A 103 -3.09 0.85 -5.29
C ALA A 103 -3.21 1.67 -6.59
N ARG A 104 -2.08 1.95 -7.25
CA ARG A 104 -2.03 2.68 -8.53
C ARG A 104 -2.78 1.97 -9.63
N VAL A 105 -2.54 0.67 -9.83
CA VAL A 105 -3.16 -0.07 -10.95
C VAL A 105 -4.62 -0.35 -10.68
N SER A 106 -5.00 -0.57 -9.42
CA SER A 106 -6.38 -0.81 -9.01
C SER A 106 -7.24 0.45 -9.12
N ARG A 107 -6.71 1.63 -8.77
CA ARG A 107 -7.46 2.90 -8.81
C ARG A 107 -6.63 4.03 -9.42
N PRO A 108 -6.32 3.98 -10.72
CA PRO A 108 -5.38 4.90 -11.36
C PRO A 108 -5.82 6.36 -11.28
N TRP A 109 -7.12 6.64 -11.32
CA TRP A 109 -7.67 7.99 -11.21
C TRP A 109 -7.65 8.56 -9.79
N CYS A 110 -7.71 7.69 -8.77
CA CYS A 110 -7.64 8.11 -7.37
C CYS A 110 -6.21 8.25 -6.87
N TYR A 111 -5.27 7.56 -7.50
CA TYR A 111 -3.88 7.50 -7.07
C TYR A 111 -3.16 8.87 -7.02
N PRO A 112 -3.29 9.76 -8.03
CA PRO A 112 -2.74 11.11 -7.94
C PRO A 112 -3.36 11.94 -6.81
N GLY A 113 -4.63 11.68 -6.48
CA GLY A 113 -5.35 12.37 -5.42
C GLY A 113 -4.74 12.16 -4.04
N LEU A 114 -3.96 11.09 -3.82
CA LEU A 114 -3.24 10.87 -2.57
C LEU A 114 -2.23 11.97 -2.25
N LEU A 115 -1.81 12.76 -3.24
CA LEU A 115 -0.89 13.89 -3.04
C LEU A 115 -1.37 14.82 -1.92
N ILE A 116 -2.68 15.10 -1.85
CA ILE A 116 -3.26 16.00 -0.86
C ILE A 116 -3.17 15.46 0.57
N SER A 117 -2.96 14.15 0.74
CA SER A 117 -2.80 13.50 2.03
C SER A 117 -1.39 13.63 2.60
N PHE A 118 -0.38 14.00 1.80
CA PHE A 118 1.00 14.21 2.24
C PHE A 118 1.20 15.65 2.75
N THR A 119 0.38 16.06 3.72
CA THR A 119 0.37 17.45 4.21
C THR A 119 1.71 17.90 4.78
N MET A 120 2.40 17.04 5.54
CA MET A 120 3.71 17.37 6.12
C MET A 120 4.79 17.54 5.03
N PRO A 121 5.00 16.61 4.09
CA PRO A 121 5.91 16.82 2.97
C PRO A 121 5.60 18.06 2.13
N LEU A 122 4.31 18.33 1.86
CA LEU A 122 3.89 19.53 1.13
C LEU A 122 4.19 20.82 1.91
N ALA A 123 3.95 20.84 3.23
CA ALA A 123 4.28 21.98 4.09
C ALA A 123 5.80 22.21 4.18
N LEU A 124 6.60 21.13 4.19
CA LEU A 124 8.06 21.23 4.11
C LEU A 124 8.52 21.83 2.77
N LEU A 125 7.95 21.39 1.65
CA LEU A 125 8.25 21.98 0.34
C LEU A 125 7.86 23.47 0.29
N LEU A 126 6.70 23.84 0.83
CA LEU A 126 6.28 25.24 0.94
C LEU A 126 7.30 26.07 1.75
N LEU A 127 7.77 25.56 2.89
CA LEU A 127 8.77 26.24 3.69
C LEU A 127 10.07 26.46 2.90
N LEU A 128 10.55 25.44 2.20
CA LEU A 128 11.79 25.50 1.41
C LEU A 128 11.66 26.48 0.23
N PHE A 129 10.58 26.39 -0.54
CA PHE A 129 10.38 27.23 -1.73
C PHE A 129 9.97 28.68 -1.39
N SER A 130 9.41 28.92 -0.21
CA SER A 130 9.14 30.29 0.25
C SER A 130 10.39 31.01 0.78
N GLY A 131 11.52 30.32 0.94
CA GLY A 131 12.71 30.91 1.55
C GLY A 131 12.58 31.06 3.07
N PHE A 132 11.98 30.07 3.73
CA PHE A 132 11.84 30.00 5.19
C PHE A 132 10.99 31.12 5.81
N THR A 133 9.93 31.55 5.12
CA THR A 133 8.99 32.55 5.64
C THR A 133 8.27 32.09 6.91
N THR A 134 7.79 33.05 7.70
CA THR A 134 6.94 32.78 8.88
C THR A 134 5.71 31.93 8.54
N ALA A 135 5.07 32.20 7.40
CA ALA A 135 3.92 31.42 6.94
C ALA A 135 4.29 29.95 6.62
N GLY A 136 5.46 29.72 6.01
CA GLY A 136 5.98 28.37 5.78
C GLY A 136 6.22 27.60 7.09
N TRP A 137 6.78 28.27 8.10
CA TRP A 137 6.99 27.67 9.42
C TRP A 137 5.67 27.35 10.12
N GLN A 138 4.70 28.27 10.05
CA GLN A 138 3.36 28.06 10.60
C GLN A 138 2.66 26.87 9.92
N ALA A 139 2.72 26.79 8.59
CA ALA A 139 2.13 25.67 7.85
C ALA A 139 2.76 24.32 8.26
N LEU A 140 4.09 24.25 8.38
CA LEU A 140 4.78 23.04 8.82
C LEU A 140 4.42 22.67 10.28
N ALA A 141 4.40 23.64 11.18
CA ALA A 141 4.05 23.43 12.58
C ALA A 141 2.60 22.94 12.74
N VAL A 142 1.65 23.57 12.04
CA VAL A 142 0.25 23.15 12.03
C VAL A 142 0.11 21.75 11.44
N SER A 143 0.77 21.47 10.32
CA SER A 143 0.73 20.14 9.70
C SER A 143 1.24 19.06 10.66
N LEU A 144 2.40 19.27 11.30
CA LEU A 144 2.95 18.34 12.27
C LEU A 144 2.04 18.15 13.49
N ALA A 145 1.50 19.24 14.05
CA ALA A 145 0.59 19.18 15.19
C ALA A 145 -0.67 18.37 14.87
N VAL A 146 -1.30 18.64 13.72
CA VAL A 146 -2.48 17.89 13.26
C VAL A 146 -2.12 16.43 13.00
N ARG A 147 -0.96 16.15 12.36
CA ARG A 147 -0.52 14.78 12.09
C ARG A 147 -0.33 13.98 13.37
N TRP A 148 0.34 14.53 14.38
CA TRP A 148 0.51 13.86 15.67
C TRP A 148 -0.81 13.71 16.43
N LEU A 149 -1.66 14.74 16.44
CA LEU A 149 -2.97 14.66 17.10
C LEU A 149 -3.81 13.53 16.50
N VAL A 150 -3.97 13.50 15.18
CA VAL A 150 -4.74 12.46 14.48
C VAL A 150 -4.14 11.08 14.73
N ALA A 151 -2.82 10.93 14.61
CA ALA A 151 -2.15 9.65 14.83
C ALA A 151 -2.32 9.16 16.28
N TYR A 152 -2.26 10.06 17.26
CA TYR A 152 -2.48 9.75 18.68
C TYR A 152 -3.91 9.31 18.99
N LEU A 153 -4.90 9.99 18.40
CA LEU A 153 -6.32 9.66 18.55
C LEU A 153 -6.63 8.29 17.95
N ILE A 154 -6.13 8.04 16.73
CA ILE A 154 -6.37 6.78 16.01
C ILE A 154 -5.71 5.62 16.72
N SER A 155 -4.44 5.75 17.09
CA SER A 155 -3.73 4.69 17.83
C SER A 155 -4.37 4.42 19.20
N GLY A 156 -5.03 5.41 19.80
CA GLY A 156 -5.79 5.26 21.03
C GLY A 156 -7.09 4.49 20.82
N TYR A 157 -7.85 4.85 19.79
CA TYR A 157 -9.12 4.21 19.46
C TYR A 157 -8.94 2.74 19.06
N THR A 158 -7.85 2.41 18.35
CA THR A 158 -7.57 1.05 17.90
C THR A 158 -6.80 0.21 18.91
N GLY A 159 -6.34 0.81 20.02
CA GLY A 159 -5.46 0.13 20.98
C GLY A 159 -4.08 -0.21 20.40
N ASP A 160 -3.63 0.48 19.34
CA ASP A 160 -2.34 0.25 18.70
C ASP A 160 -1.20 0.89 19.51
N VAL A 161 -0.75 0.14 20.52
CA VAL A 161 0.33 0.53 21.43
C VAL A 161 1.66 0.73 20.69
N GLU A 162 1.93 -0.07 19.66
CA GLU A 162 3.18 0.03 18.91
C GLU A 162 3.21 1.30 18.05
N SER A 163 2.18 1.59 17.26
CA SER A 163 2.13 2.86 16.53
C SER A 163 2.23 4.06 17.47
N ARG A 164 1.58 3.99 18.64
CA ARG A 164 1.68 5.04 19.68
C ARG A 164 3.11 5.25 20.16
N ARG A 165 3.83 4.17 20.44
CA ARG A 165 5.23 4.21 20.86
C ARG A 165 6.14 4.86 19.82
N TRP A 166 5.85 4.66 18.54
CA TRP A 166 6.66 5.13 17.43
C TRP A 166 6.28 6.51 16.88
N LEU A 167 5.24 7.18 17.42
CA LEU A 167 4.81 8.52 16.98
C LEU A 167 5.91 9.59 16.86
N PRO A 168 6.99 9.63 17.67
CA PRO A 168 8.09 10.57 17.46
C PRO A 168 8.73 10.46 16.06
N TRP A 169 8.64 9.29 15.41
CA TRP A 169 9.18 9.02 14.08
C TRP A 169 8.16 9.27 12.95
N LEU A 170 6.96 9.77 13.26
CA LEU A 170 5.92 10.08 12.29
C LEU A 170 6.39 11.03 11.16
N PRO A 171 7.17 12.10 11.43
CA PRO A 171 7.67 12.98 10.37
C PRO A 171 8.55 12.24 9.35
N LEU A 172 9.43 11.35 9.85
CA LEU A 172 10.26 10.50 8.99
C LEU A 172 9.39 9.53 8.18
N ARG A 173 8.36 8.97 8.80
CA ARG A 173 7.43 8.08 8.11
C ARG A 173 6.65 8.80 7.01
N ASP A 174 6.19 10.02 7.24
CA ASP A 174 5.44 10.81 6.26
C ASP A 174 6.30 11.10 5.01
N LEU A 175 7.58 11.46 5.21
CA LEU A 175 8.53 11.64 4.11
C LEU A 175 8.77 10.33 3.35
N LEU A 176 8.99 9.22 4.05
CA LEU A 176 9.15 7.90 3.42
C LEU A 176 7.91 7.52 2.62
N SER A 177 6.72 7.78 3.14
CA SER A 177 5.45 7.46 2.47
C SER A 177 5.26 8.28 1.19
N ALA A 178 5.60 9.57 1.22
CA ALA A 178 5.57 10.42 0.02
C ALA A 178 6.59 9.94 -1.03
N LEU A 179 7.79 9.54 -0.60
CA LEU A 179 8.81 8.99 -1.49
C LEU A 179 8.37 7.66 -2.10
N VAL A 180 7.81 6.75 -1.30
CA VAL A 180 7.24 5.48 -1.79
C VAL A 180 6.09 5.74 -2.75
N TRP A 181 5.22 6.73 -2.50
CA TRP A 181 4.17 7.13 -3.43
C TRP A 181 4.74 7.65 -4.75
N LEU A 182 5.76 8.49 -4.71
CA LEU A 182 6.43 8.97 -5.92
C LEU A 182 7.01 7.79 -6.72
N VAL A 183 7.78 6.92 -6.06
CA VAL A 183 8.44 5.77 -6.70
C VAL A 183 7.45 4.70 -7.15
N GLY A 184 6.38 4.42 -6.40
CA GLY A 184 5.32 3.49 -6.80
C GLY A 184 4.48 4.03 -7.96
N GLY A 185 4.42 5.36 -8.09
CA GLY A 185 3.93 6.10 -9.25
C GLY A 185 4.73 5.80 -10.51
N LEU A 186 6.02 5.52 -10.33
CA LEU A 186 7.01 5.35 -11.39
C LEU A 186 7.36 3.87 -11.61
N GLY A 187 7.53 3.50 -12.88
CA GLY A 187 7.95 2.16 -13.27
C GLY A 187 6.92 1.04 -13.06
N ARG A 188 7.30 -0.15 -13.52
CA ARG A 188 6.43 -1.33 -13.60
C ARG A 188 7.08 -2.61 -13.08
N HIS A 189 8.34 -2.55 -12.65
CA HIS A 189 9.11 -3.75 -12.28
C HIS A 189 8.90 -4.15 -10.84
N ILE A 190 8.40 -5.35 -10.59
CA ILE A 190 8.10 -5.85 -9.25
C ILE A 190 8.98 -7.05 -8.96
N THR A 191 9.46 -7.14 -7.72
CA THR A 191 10.09 -8.36 -7.20
C THR A 191 9.13 -9.02 -6.23
N TRP A 192 8.81 -10.28 -6.45
CA TRP A 192 7.89 -11.04 -5.61
C TRP A 192 8.39 -12.48 -5.48
N ARG A 193 8.55 -12.95 -4.24
CA ARG A 193 9.06 -14.30 -3.90
C ARG A 193 10.35 -14.69 -4.62
N GLY A 194 11.24 -13.73 -4.86
CA GLY A 194 12.52 -13.94 -5.56
C GLY A 194 12.47 -13.83 -7.08
N ASP A 195 11.28 -13.72 -7.68
CA ASP A 195 11.09 -13.55 -9.11
C ASP A 195 10.77 -12.11 -9.49
N ARG A 196 11.07 -11.75 -10.75
CA ARG A 196 10.88 -10.40 -11.29
C ARG A 196 9.75 -10.40 -12.29
N PHE A 197 8.85 -9.43 -12.15
CA PHE A 197 7.67 -9.25 -12.98
C PHE A 197 7.60 -7.84 -13.55
N ILE A 198 6.91 -7.69 -14.68
CA ILE A 198 6.43 -6.41 -15.20
C ILE A 198 4.93 -6.34 -14.94
N LEU A 199 4.50 -5.25 -14.28
CA LEU A 199 3.10 -4.94 -14.06
C LEU A 199 2.50 -4.32 -15.33
N ARG A 200 1.48 -4.98 -15.87
CA ARG A 200 0.66 -4.48 -16.97
C ARG A 200 -0.35 -3.45 -16.48
N LYS A 201 -0.90 -2.67 -17.44
CA LYS A 201 -1.85 -1.59 -17.13
C LYS A 201 -3.18 -2.10 -16.56
N ASP A 202 -3.54 -3.34 -16.87
CA ASP A 202 -4.74 -4.03 -16.38
C ASP A 202 -4.54 -4.67 -15.00
N GLY A 203 -3.32 -4.63 -14.43
CA GLY A 203 -3.01 -5.19 -13.12
C GLY A 203 -2.38 -6.58 -13.15
N ARG A 204 -2.21 -7.19 -14.33
CA ARG A 204 -1.56 -8.50 -14.46
C ARG A 204 -0.04 -8.40 -14.29
N MET A 205 0.54 -9.45 -13.70
CA MET A 205 1.98 -9.64 -13.56
C MET A 205 2.47 -10.54 -14.70
N GLU A 206 3.47 -10.08 -15.42
CA GLU A 206 4.14 -10.90 -16.41
C GLU A 206 5.58 -11.17 -16.00
N PRO A 207 6.04 -12.44 -15.99
CA PRO A 207 7.40 -12.75 -15.62
C PRO A 207 8.36 -12.11 -16.62
N ILE A 208 9.38 -11.45 -16.09
CA ILE A 208 10.54 -11.08 -16.90
C ILE A 208 11.31 -12.38 -17.06
N SER A 209 11.22 -13.00 -18.24
CA SER A 209 12.04 -14.18 -18.55
C SER A 209 13.46 -13.91 -18.09
N ARG A 210 14.00 -14.74 -17.18
CA ARG A 210 15.45 -14.76 -16.98
C ARG A 210 16.00 -15.08 -18.35
N THR A 211 16.65 -14.14 -19.01
CA THR A 211 17.43 -14.44 -20.20
C THR A 211 18.53 -15.35 -19.71
N THR A 212 18.29 -16.66 -19.73
CA THR A 212 19.39 -17.61 -19.71
C THR A 212 20.14 -17.29 -21.00
N PRO A 213 21.40 -16.82 -20.96
CA PRO A 213 22.12 -16.62 -22.21
C PRO A 213 22.09 -17.95 -22.96
N GLY A 214 21.76 -17.92 -24.25
CA GLY A 214 21.33 -19.08 -25.04
C GLY A 214 22.29 -20.27 -25.07
N TRP A 215 23.50 -20.13 -24.54
CA TRP A 215 24.48 -21.20 -24.34
C TRP A 215 24.23 -22.09 -23.10
N LEU A 216 23.36 -21.69 -22.16
CA LEU A 216 22.97 -22.51 -21.00
C LEU A 216 21.64 -23.26 -21.20
N ALA A 217 20.86 -22.96 -22.24
CA ALA A 217 19.60 -23.65 -22.53
C ALA A 217 19.80 -25.13 -22.90
N GLY A 218 21.01 -25.52 -23.32
CA GLY A 218 21.38 -26.92 -23.60
C GLY A 218 21.82 -27.73 -22.39
N LEU A 219 22.12 -27.11 -21.24
CA LEU A 219 22.68 -27.80 -20.07
C LEU A 219 21.61 -28.33 -19.10
N TRP A 220 20.34 -27.97 -19.30
CA TRP A 220 19.19 -28.52 -18.56
C TRP A 220 18.34 -29.49 -19.40
N ALA A 221 18.80 -29.82 -20.61
CA ALA A 221 18.28 -30.93 -21.39
C ALA A 221 18.93 -32.26 -20.94
N TRP A 222 18.74 -32.61 -19.66
CA TRP A 222 19.06 -33.95 -19.18
C TRP A 222 17.94 -34.45 -18.27
N ARG A 223 17.12 -35.33 -18.85
CA ARG A 223 16.33 -36.37 -18.17
C ARG A 223 17.26 -37.58 -17.97
N PRO A 224 17.10 -38.45 -16.96
CA PRO A 224 15.86 -39.15 -16.61
C PRO A 224 15.10 -38.56 -15.42
#